data_AF-A0AAW0DJU1-F1
#
_entry.id   AF-A0AAW0DJU1-F1
#
_cell.length_a   1.000
_cell.length_b   1.000
_cell.length_c   1.000
_cell.angle_alpha   90.00
_cell.angle_beta   90.00
_cell.angle_gamma   90.00
#
_symmetry.space_group_name_H-M   'P 1'
#
loop_
_entity.id
_entity.type
_entity.pdbx_description
1 polymer ?
#
loop_
_entity_poly.entity_id
_entity_poly.type
_entity_poly.pdbx_seq_one_letter_code
_entity_poly.pdbx_strand_id
1 'polypeptide(L)'
;YYISLANPGIDDYTLARLISDTPARCILLLEDIDCAFPSRDNLDDDEDEENQKKDHPGGSARRGAYSIMPPKSAVTLSGLLNVLDSVSSEEGRITFATTNHMANLDAALIRPGRMDVKIKYGLATTEQIERVFTVFFPALNPVDGSGAPHPPISPTDLVKYAAEFAAAIPTETYSIAQIQGYLLTKKHDPAGAVEGAANWLIDQQREREALREAKKQWREEMMRWQLGFTPASRDAEAWQVIVGDIEPPTNPTSTDGVDLSNAEPRKEEDITD
;
A
#
# COMPACT_ATOMS: atom_id res chain seq x y z
N TYR A 1 -6.13 16.91 -7.52
CA TYR A 1 -5.89 17.09 -6.08
C TYR A 1 -5.90 15.72 -5.45
N TYR A 2 -5.00 15.47 -4.51
CA TYR A 2 -4.77 14.16 -3.94
C TYR A 2 -4.69 14.27 -2.42
N ILE A 3 -5.39 13.37 -1.73
CA ILE A 3 -5.42 13.26 -0.27
C ILE A 3 -5.36 11.76 0.07
N SER A 4 -4.38 11.33 0.86
CA SER A 4 -4.35 9.96 1.43
C SER A 4 -4.75 10.01 2.89
N LEU A 5 -5.78 9.24 3.24
CA LEU A 5 -6.34 9.16 4.59
C LEU A 5 -5.46 8.34 5.55
N ALA A 6 -4.49 7.61 5.02
CA ALA A 6 -3.51 6.85 5.79
C ALA A 6 -2.38 7.72 6.37
N ASN A 7 -2.32 9.01 6.02
CA ASN A 7 -1.29 9.90 6.54
C ASN A 7 -1.50 10.18 8.04
N PRO A 8 -0.51 9.88 8.93
CA PRO A 8 -0.67 9.95 10.39
C PRO A 8 -1.06 11.33 10.94
N GLY A 9 -0.90 12.40 10.16
CA GLY A 9 -1.23 13.77 10.54
C GLY A 9 -2.61 14.26 10.09
N ILE A 10 -3.42 13.44 9.41
CA ILE A 10 -4.75 13.85 8.94
C ILE A 10 -5.81 13.44 9.96
N ASP A 11 -6.53 14.45 10.44
CA ASP A 11 -7.75 14.35 11.24
C ASP A 11 -8.96 14.92 10.48
N ASP A 12 -10.14 14.83 11.07
CA ASP A 12 -11.39 15.32 10.47
C ASP A 12 -11.33 16.81 10.10
N TYR A 13 -10.68 17.63 10.94
CA TYR A 13 -10.54 19.07 10.72
C TYR A 13 -9.64 19.37 9.52
N THR A 14 -8.48 18.72 9.48
CA THR A 14 -7.50 18.86 8.39
C THR A 14 -8.09 18.38 7.07
N LEU A 15 -8.82 17.26 7.09
CA LEU A 15 -9.52 16.74 5.92
C LEU A 15 -10.54 17.74 5.37
N ALA A 16 -11.41 18.28 6.24
CA ALA A 16 -12.42 19.25 5.84
C ALA A 16 -11.79 20.52 5.24
N ARG A 17 -10.70 21.01 5.85
CA ARG A 17 -9.95 22.16 5.34
C ARG A 17 -9.33 21.88 3.98
N LEU A 18 -8.60 20.77 3.83
CA LEU A 18 -7.94 20.40 2.57
C LEU A 18 -8.93 20.32 1.43
N ILE A 19 -10.13 19.80 1.71
CA ILE A 19 -11.19 19.68 0.72
C ILE A 19 -11.80 21.03 0.38
N SER A 20 -12.06 21.88 1.37
CA SER A 20 -12.53 23.26 1.14
C SER A 20 -11.53 24.10 0.34
N ASP A 21 -10.23 23.82 0.47
CA ASP A 21 -9.16 24.51 -0.27
C ASP A 21 -9.01 23.99 -1.71
N THR A 22 -9.70 22.91 -2.10
CA THR A 22 -9.66 22.43 -3.49
C THR A 22 -10.56 23.26 -4.41
N PRO A 23 -10.15 23.59 -5.65
CA PRO A 23 -10.98 24.32 -6.60
C PRO A 23 -12.27 23.58 -6.96
N ALA A 24 -13.31 24.35 -7.31
CA ALA A 24 -14.59 23.82 -7.76
C ALA A 24 -14.47 22.94 -9.03
N ARG A 25 -13.53 23.24 -9.93
CA ARG A 25 -13.30 22.48 -11.17
C ARG A 25 -12.05 21.64 -11.08
N CYS A 26 -12.14 20.49 -10.42
CA CYS A 26 -11.01 19.59 -10.30
C CYS A 26 -11.38 18.11 -10.23
N ILE A 27 -10.37 17.27 -10.43
CA ILE A 27 -10.41 15.86 -10.05
C ILE A 27 -9.82 15.75 -8.65
N LEU A 28 -10.62 15.24 -7.71
CA LEU A 28 -10.21 14.95 -6.34
C LEU A 28 -9.99 13.44 -6.19
N LEU A 29 -8.82 13.04 -5.72
CA LEU A 29 -8.48 11.65 -5.42
C LEU A 29 -8.33 11.47 -3.91
N LEU A 30 -9.14 10.58 -3.34
CA LEU A 30 -9.08 10.15 -1.94
C LEU A 30 -8.53 8.73 -1.87
N GLU A 31 -7.31 8.56 -1.38
CA GLU A 31 -6.72 7.23 -1.22
C GLU A 31 -6.94 6.64 0.16
N ASP A 32 -7.04 5.30 0.18
CA ASP A 32 -7.14 4.46 1.36
C ASP A 32 -8.32 4.86 2.27
N ILE A 33 -9.51 5.04 1.69
CA ILE A 33 -10.72 5.42 2.43
C ILE A 33 -11.11 4.38 3.49
N ASP A 34 -10.64 3.14 3.35
CA ASP A 34 -10.77 2.07 4.33
C ASP A 34 -9.99 2.32 5.63
N CYS A 35 -9.00 3.22 5.66
CA CYS A 35 -8.29 3.59 6.89
C CYS A 35 -9.18 4.32 7.91
N ALA A 36 -10.27 4.97 7.47
CA ALA A 36 -11.24 5.62 8.36
C ALA A 36 -12.18 4.60 9.05
N PHE A 37 -12.06 3.32 8.70
CA PHE A 37 -12.85 2.24 9.24
C PHE A 37 -11.99 1.39 10.18
N PRO A 38 -12.47 1.08 11.39
CA PRO A 38 -11.81 0.06 12.20
C PRO A 38 -11.82 -1.24 11.38
N SER A 39 -10.64 -1.75 11.00
CA SER A 39 -10.52 -3.08 10.43
C SER A 39 -11.26 -4.05 11.35
N ARG A 40 -12.34 -4.67 10.85
CA ARG A 40 -13.01 -5.79 11.54
C ARG A 40 -12.10 -7.03 11.58
N ASP A 41 -10.97 -6.96 10.88
CA ASP A 41 -9.91 -7.98 10.71
C ASP A 41 -9.17 -8.38 12.00
N ASN A 42 -9.69 -8.05 13.18
CA ASN A 42 -9.27 -8.70 14.42
C ASN A 42 -10.09 -9.96 14.76
N LEU A 43 -11.07 -10.38 13.93
CA LEU A 43 -11.83 -11.60 14.21
C LEU A 43 -12.19 -12.56 13.05
N ASP A 44 -12.07 -12.23 11.76
CA ASP A 44 -12.62 -13.14 10.72
C ASP A 44 -11.76 -13.28 9.43
N ASP A 45 -10.51 -13.75 9.56
CA ASP A 45 -9.77 -14.38 8.43
C ASP A 45 -9.82 -15.92 8.60
N ASP A 46 -11.01 -16.48 8.85
CA ASP A 46 -11.28 -17.92 8.78
C ASP A 46 -11.78 -18.25 7.37
N GLU A 47 -10.88 -18.22 6.39
CA GLU A 47 -11.05 -19.04 5.19
C GLU A 47 -10.40 -20.39 5.47
N ASP A 48 -11.12 -21.24 6.23
CA ASP A 48 -11.07 -22.71 6.24
C ASP A 48 -11.72 -23.22 7.54
N GLU A 49 -13.04 -23.42 7.58
CA GLU A 49 -13.65 -24.60 8.21
C GLU A 49 -15.17 -24.67 7.98
N GLU A 50 -15.57 -25.62 7.13
CA GLU A 50 -16.91 -26.18 7.08
C GLU A 50 -17.28 -26.76 8.47
N ASN A 51 -18.52 -26.51 8.88
CA ASN A 51 -19.34 -27.38 9.76
C ASN A 51 -19.27 -27.13 11.30
N GLN A 52 -20.12 -26.22 11.80
CA GLN A 52 -21.12 -26.56 12.83
C GLN A 52 -22.08 -25.39 13.12
N LYS A 53 -23.39 -25.62 12.89
CA LYS A 53 -24.48 -24.81 13.45
C LYS A 53 -24.44 -24.88 14.98
N LYS A 54 -24.60 -23.75 15.68
CA LYS A 54 -25.53 -23.61 16.82
C LYS A 54 -26.06 -22.19 16.97
N ASP A 55 -27.38 -22.12 16.97
CA ASP A 55 -28.22 -20.97 17.31
C ASP A 55 -27.88 -20.38 18.69
N HIS A 56 -27.84 -19.05 18.81
CA HIS A 56 -28.34 -18.30 19.98
C HIS A 56 -28.86 -16.92 19.52
N PRO A 57 -30.11 -16.54 19.85
CA PRO A 57 -30.66 -15.22 19.54
C PRO A 57 -30.37 -14.24 20.68
N GLY A 58 -29.97 -13.02 20.34
CA GLY A 58 -30.07 -11.86 21.23
C GLY A 58 -28.77 -11.43 21.92
N GLY A 59 -28.35 -10.20 21.60
CA GLY A 59 -27.54 -9.34 22.46
C GLY A 59 -26.02 -9.45 22.29
N SER A 60 -25.38 -8.35 21.89
CA SER A 60 -24.36 -7.71 22.73
C SER A 60 -23.84 -6.44 22.06
N ALA A 61 -24.41 -5.31 22.48
CA ALA A 61 -23.59 -4.13 22.72
C ALA A 61 -22.60 -4.49 23.83
N ARG A 62 -21.35 -4.81 23.47
CA ARG A 62 -20.10 -4.75 24.27
C ARG A 62 -19.04 -5.61 23.60
N ARG A 63 -18.13 -4.96 22.87
CA ARG A 63 -16.73 -5.37 22.72
C ARG A 63 -15.92 -4.19 22.19
N GLY A 64 -15.77 -3.17 23.03
CA GLY A 64 -14.62 -2.28 22.96
C GLY A 64 -13.42 -3.04 23.50
N ALA A 65 -12.82 -3.89 22.67
CA ALA A 65 -11.52 -4.47 22.95
C ALA A 65 -10.49 -3.47 22.42
N TYR A 66 -9.61 -3.00 23.31
CA TYR A 66 -8.46 -2.16 22.98
C TYR A 66 -7.74 -2.76 21.77
N SER A 67 -7.81 -2.08 20.61
CA SER A 67 -6.79 -2.27 19.60
C SER A 67 -5.48 -1.82 20.23
N ILE A 68 -4.57 -2.77 20.48
CA ILE A 68 -3.22 -2.49 21.02
C ILE A 68 -2.40 -1.67 19.99
N MET A 69 -2.84 -1.63 18.74
CA MET A 69 -2.24 -0.76 17.73
C MET A 69 -2.90 0.62 17.73
N PRO A 70 -2.12 1.71 17.68
CA PRO A 70 -2.65 3.04 17.44
C PRO A 70 -3.46 3.05 16.13
N PRO A 71 -4.55 3.81 16.06
CA PRO A 71 -5.36 3.89 14.84
C PRO A 71 -4.50 4.37 13.68
N LYS A 72 -4.66 3.73 12.50
CA LYS A 72 -3.91 4.05 11.27
C LYS A 72 -4.23 5.47 10.74
N SER A 73 -5.35 6.04 11.17
CA SER A 73 -5.80 7.39 10.81
C SER A 73 -6.55 8.03 11.98
N ALA A 74 -6.41 9.35 12.14
CA ALA A 74 -7.25 10.12 13.05
C ALA A 74 -8.58 10.56 12.39
N VAL A 75 -8.77 10.26 11.11
CA VAL A 75 -10.04 10.50 10.40
C VAL A 75 -11.09 9.51 10.86
N THR A 76 -12.25 10.04 11.24
CA THR A 76 -13.43 9.25 11.58
C THR A 76 -14.31 9.04 10.35
N LEU A 77 -15.09 7.96 10.36
CA LEU A 77 -16.14 7.73 9.36
C LEU A 77 -17.06 8.94 9.22
N SER A 78 -17.55 9.49 10.33
CA SER A 78 -18.43 10.66 10.33
C SER A 78 -17.77 11.88 9.69
N GLY A 79 -16.48 12.11 9.98
CA GLY A 79 -15.69 13.16 9.35
C GLY A 79 -15.63 12.99 7.84
N LEU A 80 -15.26 11.80 7.36
CA LEU A 80 -15.23 11.48 5.93
C LEU A 80 -16.60 11.66 5.26
N LEU A 81 -17.69 11.22 5.89
CA LEU A 81 -19.05 11.36 5.36
C LEU A 81 -19.48 12.83 5.23
N ASN A 82 -19.22 13.63 6.26
CA ASN A 82 -19.57 15.05 6.26
C ASN A 82 -18.84 15.80 5.15
N VAL A 83 -17.57 15.46 4.93
CA VAL A 83 -16.80 16.09 3.87
C VAL A 83 -17.25 15.62 2.49
N LEU A 84 -17.58 14.33 2.33
CA LEU A 84 -18.13 13.80 1.07
C LEU A 84 -19.49 14.42 0.70
N ASP A 85 -20.35 14.69 1.68
CA ASP A 85 -21.62 15.39 1.45
C ASP A 85 -21.38 16.86 1.02
N SER A 86 -20.36 17.51 1.60
CA SER A 86 -19.97 18.87 1.21
C SER A 86 -19.44 18.92 -0.22
N VAL A 87 -18.56 17.99 -0.64
CA VAL A 87 -18.01 18.00 -2.01
C VAL A 87 -19.03 17.63 -3.07
N SER A 88 -19.99 16.77 -2.74
CA SER A 88 -21.02 16.30 -3.68
C SER A 88 -22.01 17.42 -4.05
N SER A 89 -22.01 18.52 -3.29
CA SER A 89 -22.86 19.68 -3.52
C SER A 89 -22.20 20.75 -4.41
N GLU A 90 -20.90 20.65 -4.69
CA GLU A 90 -20.17 21.63 -5.52
C GLU A 90 -20.11 21.19 -6.99
N GLU A 91 -20.67 22.01 -7.88
CA GLU A 91 -20.65 21.73 -9.31
C GLU A 91 -19.22 21.78 -9.89
N GLY A 92 -18.92 20.84 -10.79
CA GLY A 92 -17.67 20.82 -11.55
C GLY A 92 -16.54 19.97 -10.97
N ARG A 93 -16.76 19.29 -9.83
CA ARG A 93 -15.79 18.39 -9.21
C ARG A 93 -16.12 16.92 -9.49
N ILE A 94 -15.08 16.13 -9.82
CA ILE A 94 -15.17 14.66 -9.93
C ILE A 94 -14.31 14.05 -8.83
N THR A 95 -14.90 13.19 -8.00
CA THR A 95 -14.19 12.51 -6.91
C THR A 95 -13.92 11.06 -7.26
N PHE A 96 -12.66 10.64 -7.15
CA PHE A 96 -12.23 9.25 -7.16
C PHE A 96 -11.83 8.86 -5.74
N ALA A 97 -12.16 7.64 -5.35
CA ALA A 97 -11.71 7.05 -4.11
C ALA A 97 -11.11 5.66 -4.35
N THR A 98 -10.08 5.30 -3.60
CA THR A 98 -9.48 3.97 -3.63
C THR A 98 -9.65 3.27 -2.29
N THR A 99 -9.88 1.96 -2.33
CA THR A 99 -9.97 1.09 -1.16
C THR A 99 -9.44 -0.29 -1.53
N ASN A 100 -8.74 -0.93 -0.61
CA ASN A 100 -8.36 -2.33 -0.73
C ASN A 100 -9.49 -3.24 -0.20
N HIS A 101 -10.29 -2.74 0.74
CA HIS A 101 -11.33 -3.49 1.44
C HIS A 101 -12.75 -2.96 1.17
N MET A 102 -13.25 -3.15 -0.06
CA MET A 102 -14.62 -2.73 -0.45
C MET A 102 -15.71 -3.29 0.50
N ALA A 103 -15.54 -4.50 1.03
CA ALA A 103 -16.48 -5.12 1.96
C ALA A 103 -16.54 -4.45 3.34
N ASN A 104 -15.49 -3.71 3.71
CA ASN A 104 -15.39 -3.04 5.01
C ASN A 104 -15.97 -1.61 4.98
N LEU A 105 -16.36 -1.12 3.81
CA LEU A 105 -16.95 0.21 3.67
C LEU A 105 -18.39 0.26 4.17
N ASP A 106 -18.72 1.34 4.88
CA ASP A 106 -20.09 1.61 5.30
C ASP A 106 -21.01 1.84 4.08
N ALA A 107 -22.22 1.25 4.12
CA ALA A 107 -23.20 1.36 3.05
C ALA A 107 -23.56 2.82 2.70
N ALA A 108 -23.46 3.73 3.66
CA ALA A 108 -23.66 5.15 3.46
C ALA A 108 -22.59 5.77 2.56
N LEU A 109 -21.34 5.28 2.53
CA LEU A 109 -20.34 5.76 1.57
C LEU A 109 -20.65 5.35 0.14
N ILE A 110 -21.06 4.10 -0.04
CA ILE A 110 -21.18 3.46 -1.35
C ILE A 110 -22.58 3.57 -1.98
N ARG A 111 -23.48 4.34 -1.37
CA ARG A 111 -24.84 4.56 -1.90
C ARG A 111 -24.82 5.57 -3.05
N PRO A 112 -25.84 5.53 -3.94
CA PRO A 112 -25.99 6.53 -5.00
C PRO A 112 -26.03 7.97 -4.45
N GLY A 113 -25.41 8.90 -5.17
CA GLY A 113 -25.22 10.31 -4.79
C GLY A 113 -23.92 10.60 -4.03
N ARG A 114 -23.13 9.58 -3.68
CA ARG A 114 -21.78 9.72 -3.11
C ARG A 114 -20.74 9.00 -3.95
N MET A 115 -20.91 7.68 -4.12
CA MET A 115 -20.02 6.83 -4.91
C MET A 115 -20.85 5.98 -5.88
N ASP A 116 -21.19 6.57 -7.02
CA ASP A 116 -22.12 5.98 -7.99
C ASP A 116 -21.48 4.89 -8.86
N VAL A 117 -20.21 5.08 -9.25
CA VAL A 117 -19.48 4.17 -10.14
C VAL A 117 -18.45 3.39 -9.34
N LYS A 118 -18.53 2.06 -9.43
CA LYS A 118 -17.65 1.13 -8.71
C LYS A 118 -16.90 0.28 -9.72
N ILE A 119 -15.58 0.39 -9.71
CA ILE A 119 -14.70 -0.37 -10.60
C ILE A 119 -13.82 -1.25 -9.72
N LYS A 120 -13.90 -2.57 -9.90
CA LYS A 120 -13.04 -3.53 -9.22
C LYS A 120 -11.79 -3.75 -10.06
N TYR A 121 -10.63 -3.52 -9.47
CA TYR A 121 -9.34 -3.95 -10.03
C TYR A 121 -8.97 -5.29 -9.42
N GLY A 122 -8.96 -6.34 -10.24
CA GLY A 122 -8.63 -7.70 -9.84
C GLY A 122 -7.18 -8.09 -10.15
N LEU A 123 -6.90 -9.37 -9.96
CA LEU A 123 -5.67 -9.98 -10.44
C LEU A 123 -5.67 -10.04 -11.98
N ALA A 124 -4.48 -10.14 -12.57
CA ALA A 124 -4.31 -9.99 -14.01
C ALA A 124 -4.95 -11.16 -14.78
N THR A 125 -5.80 -10.84 -15.74
CA THR A 125 -6.30 -11.79 -16.74
C THR A 125 -5.24 -12.10 -17.79
N THR A 126 -5.32 -13.25 -18.47
CA THR A 126 -4.40 -13.59 -19.57
C THR A 126 -4.28 -12.46 -20.61
N GLU A 127 -5.39 -11.84 -21.02
CA GLU A 127 -5.37 -10.71 -21.97
C GLU A 127 -4.58 -9.50 -21.42
N GLN A 128 -4.75 -9.18 -20.13
CA GLN A 128 -3.97 -8.11 -19.50
C GLN A 128 -2.48 -8.46 -19.42
N ILE A 129 -2.13 -9.72 -19.20
CA ILE A 129 -0.74 -10.18 -19.16
C ILE A 129 -0.07 -10.01 -20.53
N GLU A 130 -0.73 -10.44 -21.61
CA GLU A 130 -0.25 -10.22 -22.98
C GLU A 130 -0.08 -8.72 -23.29
N ARG A 131 -1.06 -7.92 -22.88
CA ARG A 131 -1.01 -6.46 -23.09
C ARG A 131 0.11 -5.79 -22.31
N VAL A 132 0.33 -6.17 -21.05
CA VAL A 132 1.43 -5.65 -20.24
C VAL A 132 2.76 -6.00 -20.90
N PHE A 133 2.93 -7.23 -21.38
CA PHE A 133 4.15 -7.65 -22.08
C PHE A 133 4.43 -6.82 -23.35
N THR A 134 3.41 -6.64 -24.21
CA THR A 134 3.55 -5.87 -25.45
C THR A 134 3.79 -4.38 -25.23
N VAL A 135 3.19 -3.79 -24.19
CA VAL A 135 3.45 -2.39 -23.81
C VAL A 135 4.86 -2.24 -23.22
N PHE A 136 5.32 -3.25 -22.49
CA PHE A 136 6.62 -3.23 -21.83
C PHE A 136 7.78 -3.38 -22.82
N PHE A 137 7.62 -4.23 -23.84
CA PHE A 137 8.60 -4.45 -24.91
C PHE A 137 8.09 -3.85 -26.24
N PRO A 138 8.37 -2.58 -26.54
CA PRO A 138 7.90 -1.95 -27.78
C PRO A 138 8.56 -2.60 -29.01
N ALA A 139 7.74 -2.92 -30.03
CA ALA A 139 8.20 -3.56 -31.28
C ALA A 139 9.15 -2.68 -32.13
N LEU A 140 9.09 -1.36 -31.96
CA LEU A 140 9.88 -0.39 -32.71
C LEU A 140 10.35 0.66 -31.72
N ASN A 141 11.66 0.91 -31.63
CA ASN A 141 12.24 1.87 -30.67
C ASN A 141 11.61 3.26 -30.80
N PRO A 142 10.93 3.82 -29.79
CA PRO A 142 11.27 5.17 -29.39
C PRO A 142 12.63 5.09 -28.70
N VAL A 143 13.57 5.93 -29.11
CA VAL A 143 14.86 6.11 -28.43
C VAL A 143 14.56 6.31 -26.94
N ASP A 144 14.76 5.27 -26.13
CA ASP A 144 14.87 5.48 -24.69
C ASP A 144 16.10 6.38 -24.51
N GLY A 145 16.02 7.35 -23.59
CA GLY A 145 17.03 8.40 -23.42
C GLY A 145 18.46 7.93 -23.12
N SER A 146 18.72 6.62 -23.20
CA SER A 146 20.01 5.94 -23.19
C SER A 146 20.77 6.05 -24.54
N GLY A 147 20.10 6.37 -25.64
CA GLY A 147 20.74 6.53 -26.97
C GLY A 147 21.32 5.24 -27.56
N ALA A 148 21.09 4.09 -26.93
CA ALA A 148 21.53 2.79 -27.43
C ALA A 148 20.47 2.18 -28.37
N PRO A 149 20.82 1.74 -29.59
CA PRO A 149 19.87 1.06 -30.45
C PRO A 149 19.55 -0.32 -29.86
N HIS A 150 18.36 -0.49 -29.31
CA HIS A 150 17.86 -1.84 -29.00
C HIS A 150 17.66 -2.61 -30.31
N PRO A 151 18.04 -3.90 -30.37
CA PRO A 151 17.74 -4.71 -31.53
C PRO A 151 16.21 -4.74 -31.72
N PRO A 152 15.70 -4.33 -32.89
CA PRO A 152 14.27 -4.31 -33.13
C PRO A 152 13.73 -5.74 -33.09
N ILE A 153 12.79 -6.01 -32.18
CA ILE A 153 12.02 -7.24 -32.17
C ILE A 153 10.96 -7.12 -33.27
N SER A 154 10.86 -8.12 -34.14
CA SER A 154 9.79 -8.15 -35.14
C SER A 154 8.43 -8.08 -34.44
N PRO A 155 7.45 -7.30 -34.94
CA PRO A 155 6.10 -7.28 -34.38
C PRO A 155 5.48 -8.69 -34.23
N THR A 156 5.80 -9.59 -35.17
CA THR A 156 5.35 -10.99 -35.12
C THR A 156 5.94 -11.75 -33.94
N ASP A 157 7.24 -11.57 -33.69
CA ASP A 157 7.93 -12.24 -32.57
C ASP A 157 7.45 -11.67 -31.24
N LEU A 158 7.20 -10.37 -31.15
CA LEU A 158 6.64 -9.75 -29.95
C LEU A 158 5.27 -10.32 -29.59
N VAL A 159 4.38 -10.46 -30.57
CA VAL A 159 3.05 -11.06 -30.36
C VAL A 159 3.18 -12.52 -29.91
N LYS A 160 4.09 -13.27 -30.53
CA LYS A 160 4.38 -14.65 -30.13
C LYS A 160 4.88 -14.73 -28.68
N TYR A 161 5.87 -13.92 -28.30
CA TYR A 161 6.40 -13.91 -26.94
C TYR A 161 5.37 -13.47 -25.91
N ALA A 162 4.53 -12.48 -26.23
CA ALA A 162 3.44 -12.07 -25.34
C ALA A 162 2.47 -13.21 -25.06
N ALA A 163 2.05 -13.93 -26.10
CA ALA A 163 1.15 -15.08 -25.97
C ALA A 163 1.81 -16.23 -25.18
N GLU A 164 3.07 -16.55 -25.46
CA GLU A 164 3.82 -17.58 -24.72
C GLU A 164 4.00 -17.22 -23.25
N PHE A 165 4.34 -15.96 -22.96
CA PHE A 165 4.47 -15.44 -21.60
C PHE A 165 3.15 -15.51 -20.83
N ALA A 166 2.06 -15.05 -21.45
CA ALA A 166 0.74 -15.06 -20.82
C ALA A 166 0.19 -16.48 -20.61
N ALA A 167 0.48 -17.41 -21.53
CA ALA A 167 0.12 -18.81 -21.37
C ALA A 167 0.89 -19.50 -20.24
N ALA A 168 2.11 -19.05 -19.94
CA ALA A 168 2.92 -19.59 -18.85
C ALA A 168 2.43 -19.15 -17.47
N ILE A 169 1.75 -18.00 -17.36
CA ILE A 169 1.31 -17.42 -16.08
C ILE A 169 -0.15 -17.80 -15.82
N PRO A 170 -0.48 -18.38 -14.65
CA PRO A 170 -1.86 -18.64 -14.26
C PRO A 170 -2.69 -17.36 -14.22
N THR A 171 -3.84 -17.37 -14.92
CA THR A 171 -4.78 -16.24 -14.94
C THR A 171 -5.30 -15.95 -13.53
N GLU A 172 -5.57 -14.67 -13.26
CA GLU A 172 -6.15 -14.18 -12.00
C GLU A 172 -5.39 -14.65 -10.74
N THR A 173 -4.08 -14.85 -10.84
CA THR A 173 -3.25 -15.29 -9.70
C THR A 173 -2.30 -14.20 -9.21
N TYR A 174 -1.82 -13.34 -10.10
CA TYR A 174 -0.84 -12.29 -9.80
C TYR A 174 -1.37 -10.92 -10.20
N SER A 175 -0.97 -9.88 -9.46
CA SER A 175 -1.27 -8.50 -9.84
C SER A 175 -0.43 -8.04 -11.02
N ILE A 176 -0.92 -7.04 -11.76
CA ILE A 176 -0.16 -6.41 -12.85
C ILE A 176 1.19 -5.88 -12.34
N ALA A 177 1.23 -5.32 -11.12
CA ALA A 177 2.45 -4.79 -10.52
C ALA A 177 3.52 -5.87 -10.29
N GLN A 178 3.13 -7.06 -9.82
CA GLN A 178 4.07 -8.18 -9.65
C GLN A 178 4.65 -8.64 -10.98
N ILE A 179 3.79 -8.78 -12.00
CA ILE A 179 4.22 -9.18 -13.34
C ILE A 179 5.15 -8.11 -13.94
N GLN A 180 4.80 -6.84 -13.81
CA GLN A 180 5.66 -5.74 -14.26
C GLN A 180 6.99 -5.70 -13.49
N GLY A 181 6.98 -6.00 -12.19
CA GLY A 181 8.19 -6.15 -11.37
C GLY A 181 9.13 -7.21 -11.93
N TYR A 182 8.61 -8.36 -12.35
CA TYR A 182 9.39 -9.38 -13.04
C TYR A 182 9.96 -8.87 -14.37
N LEU A 183 9.12 -8.25 -15.22
CA LEU A 183 9.55 -7.75 -16.52
C LEU A 183 10.66 -6.68 -16.43
N LEU A 184 10.66 -5.87 -15.35
CA LEU A 184 11.74 -4.92 -15.07
C LEU A 184 13.12 -5.58 -14.90
N THR A 185 13.17 -6.83 -14.41
CA THR A 185 14.42 -7.60 -14.34
C THR A 185 14.91 -8.10 -15.71
N LYS A 186 14.04 -8.02 -16.73
CA LYS A 186 14.24 -8.49 -18.11
C LYS A 186 14.10 -7.36 -19.12
N LYS A 187 14.35 -6.11 -18.72
CA LYS A 187 14.01 -4.86 -19.44
C LYS A 187 14.28 -4.85 -20.96
N HIS A 188 15.32 -5.54 -21.41
CA HIS A 188 15.76 -5.54 -22.82
C HIS A 188 15.78 -6.95 -23.44
N ASP A 189 15.14 -7.92 -22.79
CA ASP A 189 15.23 -9.34 -23.13
C ASP A 189 13.84 -10.01 -23.05
N PRO A 190 12.97 -9.81 -24.07
CA PRO A 190 11.65 -10.43 -24.08
C PRO A 190 11.72 -11.96 -24.18
N ALA A 191 12.70 -12.50 -24.91
CA ALA A 191 12.87 -13.95 -25.04
C ALA A 191 13.25 -14.57 -23.70
N GLY A 192 14.20 -13.98 -22.98
CA GLY A 192 14.58 -14.44 -21.65
C GLY A 192 13.54 -14.13 -20.56
N ALA A 193 12.58 -13.22 -20.80
CA ALA A 193 11.40 -13.06 -19.96
C ALA A 193 10.41 -14.22 -20.13
N VAL A 194 10.23 -14.73 -21.35
CA VAL A 194 9.43 -15.94 -21.60
C VAL A 194 10.11 -17.16 -20.98
N GLU A 195 11.40 -17.36 -21.25
CA GLU A 195 12.18 -18.51 -20.75
C GLU A 195 12.23 -18.53 -19.21
N GLY A 196 12.38 -17.37 -18.58
CA GLY A 196 12.49 -17.25 -17.13
C GLY A 196 11.16 -17.29 -16.38
N ALA A 197 10.01 -17.25 -17.06
CA ALA A 197 8.70 -17.12 -16.42
C ALA A 197 8.40 -18.29 -15.46
N ALA A 198 8.72 -19.52 -15.86
CA ALA A 198 8.49 -20.70 -15.04
C ALA A 198 9.27 -20.67 -13.72
N ASN A 199 10.54 -20.25 -13.77
CA ASN A 199 11.36 -20.12 -12.57
C ASN A 199 10.84 -19.01 -11.65
N TRP A 200 10.45 -17.87 -12.23
CA TRP A 200 9.84 -16.79 -11.47
C TRP A 200 8.56 -17.23 -10.73
N LEU A 201 7.71 -18.05 -11.36
CA LEU A 201 6.51 -18.58 -10.70
C LEU A 201 6.85 -19.47 -9.49
N ILE A 202 7.89 -20.30 -9.60
CA ILE A 202 8.37 -21.13 -8.48
C ILE A 202 8.87 -20.24 -7.34
N ASP A 203 9.65 -19.21 -7.66
CA ASP A 203 10.17 -18.29 -6.66
C ASP A 203 9.04 -17.51 -5.97
N GLN A 204 8.02 -17.07 -6.71
CA GLN A 204 6.84 -16.41 -6.15
C GLN A 204 6.02 -17.33 -5.22
N GLN A 205 5.91 -18.62 -5.54
CA GLN A 205 5.22 -19.57 -4.67
C GLN A 205 5.97 -19.76 -3.36
N ARG A 206 7.29 -19.93 -3.42
CA ARG A 206 8.15 -20.04 -2.23
C ARG A 206 8.09 -18.81 -1.34
N GLU A 207 8.15 -17.62 -1.94
CA GLU A 207 8.04 -16.35 -1.21
C GLU A 207 6.69 -16.21 -0.50
N ARG A 208 5.60 -16.59 -1.18
CA ARG A 208 4.24 -16.55 -0.60
C ARG A 208 4.07 -17.56 0.53
N GLU A 209 4.59 -18.77 0.38
CA GLU A 209 4.57 -19.80 1.44
C GLU A 209 5.36 -19.34 2.67
N ALA A 210 6.58 -18.84 2.47
CA ALA A 210 7.41 -18.31 3.54
C ALA A 210 6.73 -17.13 4.27
N LEU A 211 6.09 -16.21 3.53
CA LEU A 211 5.34 -15.10 4.13
C LEU A 211 4.13 -15.60 4.92
N ARG A 212 3.41 -16.61 4.42
CA ARG A 212 2.27 -17.22 5.13
C ARG A 212 2.72 -17.89 6.43
N GLU A 213 3.83 -18.62 6.40
CA GLU A 213 4.42 -19.23 7.60
C GLU A 213 4.89 -18.18 8.61
N ALA A 214 5.59 -17.14 8.15
CA ALA A 214 6.03 -16.03 8.99
C ALA A 214 4.84 -15.29 9.62
N LYS A 215 3.76 -15.03 8.86
CA LYS A 215 2.53 -14.40 9.37
C LYS A 215 1.83 -15.29 10.40
N LYS A 216 1.81 -16.61 10.19
CA LYS A 216 1.27 -17.58 11.15
C LYS A 216 2.06 -17.60 12.45
N GLN A 217 3.39 -17.69 12.35
CA GLN A 217 4.29 -17.63 13.50
C GLN A 217 4.06 -16.33 14.27
N TRP A 218 4.11 -15.17 13.60
CA TRP A 218 3.86 -13.87 14.22
C TRP A 218 2.50 -13.82 14.95
N ARG A 219 1.43 -14.35 14.34
CA ARG A 219 0.11 -14.44 14.99
C ARG A 219 0.14 -15.31 16.25
N GLU A 220 0.78 -16.48 16.21
CA GLU A 220 0.92 -17.38 17.36
C GLU A 220 1.77 -16.75 18.48
N GLU A 221 2.84 -16.05 18.13
CA GLU A 221 3.68 -15.32 19.09
C GLU A 221 2.91 -14.16 19.73
N MET A 222 2.17 -13.39 18.93
CA MET A 222 1.34 -12.29 19.43
C MET A 222 0.21 -12.81 20.33
N MET A 223 -0.46 -13.91 19.98
CA MET A 223 -1.46 -14.54 20.85
C MET A 223 -0.82 -15.06 22.15
N ARG A 224 0.36 -15.69 22.07
CA ARG A 224 1.11 -16.13 23.25
C ARG A 224 1.49 -14.96 24.14
N TRP A 225 1.85 -13.82 23.56
CA TRP A 225 2.14 -12.59 24.29
C TRP A 225 0.89 -12.00 24.95
N GLN A 226 -0.25 -12.00 24.25
CA GLN A 226 -1.55 -11.58 24.81
C GLN A 226 -2.05 -12.50 25.93
N LEU A 227 -1.88 -13.82 25.79
CA LEU A 227 -2.29 -14.82 26.80
C LEU A 227 -1.32 -14.92 27.98
N GLY A 228 -0.04 -14.59 27.77
CA GLY A 228 0.99 -14.51 28.81
C GLY A 228 0.90 -13.28 29.69
N PHE A 229 0.05 -12.30 29.33
CA PHE A 229 -0.18 -11.10 30.14
C PHE A 229 -1.14 -11.40 31.29
N THR A 230 -0.62 -11.99 32.37
CA THR A 230 -1.34 -12.02 33.65
C THR A 230 -1.19 -10.63 34.32
N PRO A 231 -2.28 -9.96 34.75
CA PRO A 231 -2.21 -8.63 35.38
C PRO A 231 -1.62 -8.62 36.81
N ALA A 232 -0.66 -9.49 37.11
CA ALA A 232 -0.15 -9.70 38.47
C ALA A 232 1.13 -8.93 38.81
N SER A 233 1.78 -8.23 37.88
CA SER A 233 2.92 -7.36 38.19
C SER A 233 2.71 -5.96 37.66
N ARG A 234 2.01 -5.15 38.46
CA ARG A 234 2.03 -3.69 38.34
C ARG A 234 3.41 -3.20 38.76
N ASP A 235 4.29 -2.95 37.79
CA ASP A 235 5.33 -1.94 37.92
C ASP A 235 5.27 -1.04 36.69
N ALA A 236 4.83 0.20 36.91
CA ALA A 236 4.50 1.17 35.87
C ALA A 236 5.72 1.77 35.16
N GLU A 237 6.94 1.26 35.40
CA GLU A 237 8.19 1.79 34.84
C GLU A 237 8.72 0.98 33.63
N ALA A 238 8.14 -0.19 33.32
CA ALA A 238 8.61 -1.01 32.20
C ALA A 238 8.19 -0.51 30.80
N TRP A 239 7.30 0.48 30.71
CA TRP A 239 6.81 1.01 29.43
C TRP A 239 7.82 1.89 28.68
N GLN A 240 8.81 2.48 29.36
CA GLN A 240 9.82 3.32 28.71
C GLN A 240 10.98 2.54 28.06
N VAL A 241 11.12 1.23 28.34
CA VAL A 241 12.29 0.45 27.89
C VAL A 241 12.04 -0.30 26.58
N ILE A 242 10.79 -0.56 26.18
CA ILE A 242 10.49 -1.50 25.08
C ILE A 242 10.36 -0.81 23.70
N VAL A 243 10.24 0.51 23.63
CA VAL A 243 10.26 1.26 22.35
C VAL A 243 11.68 1.78 22.01
N GLY A 244 12.69 1.27 22.71
CA GLY A 244 14.03 1.88 22.76
C GLY A 244 15.07 1.39 21.77
N ASP A 245 14.90 0.28 21.05
CA ASP A 245 16.00 -0.28 20.22
C ASP A 245 15.51 -0.94 18.91
N ILE A 246 14.79 -0.20 18.07
CA ILE A 246 14.74 -0.50 16.64
C ILE A 246 15.17 0.76 15.90
N GLU A 247 16.47 0.88 15.62
CA GLU A 247 16.94 1.88 14.67
C GLU A 247 16.42 1.53 13.26
N PRO A 248 15.80 2.47 12.54
CA PRO A 248 15.46 2.28 11.14
C PRO A 248 16.74 2.21 10.29
N PRO A 249 16.74 1.50 9.15
CA PRO A 249 17.93 1.39 8.30
C PRO A 249 18.36 2.77 7.80
N THR A 250 19.58 3.18 8.16
CA THR A 250 20.17 4.45 7.72
C THR A 250 20.67 4.33 6.28
N ASN A 251 20.22 5.26 5.44
CA ASN A 251 20.73 5.44 4.07
C ASN A 251 22.07 6.21 4.16
N PRO A 252 23.13 5.83 3.45
CA PRO A 252 24.45 6.41 3.68
C PRO A 252 24.58 7.73 2.90
N THR A 253 24.59 8.84 3.62
CA THR A 253 25.13 10.11 3.11
C THR A 253 25.97 10.80 4.18
N SER A 254 27.29 10.79 3.93
CA SER A 254 28.30 11.87 4.12
C SER A 254 28.23 12.67 5.43
N THR A 255 29.30 12.84 6.20
CA THR A 255 30.59 13.45 5.83
C THR A 255 31.51 13.35 7.05
N ASP A 256 32.79 13.07 6.80
CA ASP A 256 33.87 13.08 7.78
C ASP A 256 33.96 14.40 8.55
N GLY A 257 34.18 14.27 9.86
CA GLY A 257 34.43 15.37 10.78
C GLY A 257 35.84 15.93 10.65
N VAL A 258 35.96 17.23 10.91
CA VAL A 258 37.20 17.85 11.38
C VAL A 258 36.85 18.68 12.61
N ASP A 259 37.40 18.24 13.73
CA ASP A 259 37.39 18.87 15.04
C ASP A 259 38.34 20.09 15.06
N LEU A 260 37.83 21.23 15.55
CA LEU A 260 38.59 22.46 15.74
C LEU A 260 38.22 23.11 17.08
N SER A 261 38.52 22.44 18.20
CA SER A 261 38.70 23.11 19.49
C SER A 261 40.18 23.23 19.85
N ASN A 262 40.89 24.19 19.24
CA ASN A 262 42.05 24.87 19.85
C ASN A 262 42.63 25.94 18.90
N ALA A 263 42.31 27.21 19.13
CA ALA A 263 43.20 28.33 18.82
C ALA A 263 42.75 29.60 19.56
N GLU A 264 43.69 30.20 20.28
CA GLU A 264 43.59 31.40 21.13
C GLU A 264 43.21 32.69 20.38
N PRO A 265 42.74 33.75 21.08
CA PRO A 265 42.24 34.96 20.44
C PRO A 265 43.40 35.90 20.06
N ARG A 266 43.45 36.36 18.80
CA ARG A 266 44.28 37.49 18.37
C ARG A 266 43.45 38.53 17.62
N LYS A 267 43.30 39.67 18.31
CA LYS A 267 43.31 41.08 17.91
C LYS A 267 42.77 41.48 16.52
N GLU A 268 41.83 42.42 16.59
CA GLU A 268 41.52 43.48 15.63
C GLU A 268 42.75 43.96 14.84
N GLU A 269 42.63 44.05 13.52
CA GLU A 269 43.07 45.22 12.76
C GLU A 269 42.11 45.48 11.59
N ASP A 270 41.84 46.77 11.44
CA ASP A 270 41.18 47.52 10.37
C ASP A 270 41.64 47.11 8.96
N ILE A 271 40.78 47.36 7.96
CA ILE A 271 41.09 48.11 6.72
C ILE A 271 39.98 47.88 5.67
N THR A 272 39.39 49.02 5.31
CA THR A 272 38.60 49.41 4.13
C THR A 272 39.11 48.85 2.79
N ASP A 273 38.21 48.37 1.93
CA ASP A 273 37.60 49.09 0.78
C ASP A 273 36.75 48.12 -0.06
#